data_AF-A0A966GMB1-F1
#
_entry.id   AF-A0A966GMB1-F1
#
_cell.length_a   1.000
_cell.length_b   1.000
_cell.length_c   1.000
_cell.angle_alpha   90.00
_cell.angle_beta   90.00
_cell.angle_gamma   90.00
#
_symmetry.space_group_name_H-M   'P 1'
#
loop_
_entity.id
_entity.type
_entity.pdbx_description
1 polymer ?
#
loop_
_entity_poly.entity_id
_entity_poly.type
_entity_poly.pdbx_seq_one_letter_code
_entity_poly.pdbx_strand_id
1 'polypeptide(L)' 'VGRVINSLMGIVGSLALLMFVYGGLIWMTSSGSQDKVKKGKDILLWSAVGLIVIFGAYALTKFIISLAT' A
#
# COMPACT_ATOMS: atom_id res chain seq x y z
N VAL A 1 15.42 14.14 -12.86
CA VAL A 1 15.15 13.46 -11.56
C VAL A 1 13.65 13.23 -11.34
N GLY A 2 12.78 14.24 -11.48
CA GLY A 2 11.33 14.10 -11.26
C GLY A 2 10.61 13.01 -12.07
N ARG A 3 11.07 12.69 -13.29
CA ARG A 3 10.47 11.64 -14.14
C ARG A 3 10.72 10.22 -13.63
N VAL A 4 11.92 9.96 -13.11
CA VAL A 4 12.32 8.65 -12.54
C VAL A 4 11.55 8.38 -11.24
N ILE A 5 11.41 9.42 -10.42
CA ILE A 5 10.65 9.35 -9.18
C ILE A 5 9.16 9.14 -9.46
N ASN A 6 8.57 9.83 -10.43
CA ASN A 6 7.16 9.64 -10.80
C ASN A 6 6.88 8.20 -11.28
N SER A 7 7.77 7.65 -12.12
CA SER A 7 7.68 6.25 -12.58
C SER A 7 7.84 5.23 -11.44
N LEU A 8 8.86 5.40 -10.58
CA LEU A 8 9.07 4.53 -9.42
C LEU A 8 7.88 4.58 -8.44
N MET A 9 7.34 5.77 -8.20
CA MET A 9 6.23 5.96 -7.29
C MET A 9 4.93 5.31 -7.82
N GLY A 10 4.70 5.35 -9.14
CA GLY A 10 3.59 4.63 -9.77
C GLY A 10 3.70 3.11 -9.62
N ILE A 11 4.92 2.55 -9.75
CA ILE A 11 5.20 1.12 -9.57
C ILE A 11 5.02 0.69 -8.11
N VAL A 12 5.56 1.47 -7.16
CA VAL A 12 5.43 1.19 -5.72
C VAL A 12 3.97 1.29 -5.27
N GLY A 13 3.23 2.29 -5.73
CA GLY A 13 1.82 2.46 -5.41
C GLY A 13 0.95 1.31 -5.94
N SER A 14 1.18 0.86 -7.16
CA SER A 14 0.45 -0.27 -7.75
C SER A 14 0.78 -1.62 -7.07
N LEU A 15 2.03 -1.85 -6.71
CA LEU A 15 2.45 -3.03 -5.92
C LEU A 15 1.77 -3.09 -4.54
N ALA A 16 1.64 -1.95 -3.86
CA ALA A 16 0.98 -1.92 -2.57
C ALA A 16 -0.53 -2.10 -2.66
N LEU A 17 -1.15 -1.57 -3.71
CA LEU A 17 -2.57 -1.79 -3.99
C LEU A 17 -2.85 -3.28 -4.26
N LEU A 18 -1.95 -3.97 -4.98
CA LEU A 18 -2.00 -5.43 -5.17
C LEU A 18 -1.93 -6.20 -3.85
N MET A 19 -0.99 -5.85 -2.95
CA MET A 19 -0.87 -6.47 -1.63
C MET A 19 -2.11 -6.22 -0.76
N PHE A 20 -2.70 -5.03 -0.83
CA PHE A 20 -3.92 -4.67 -0.13
C PHE A 20 -5.12 -5.52 -0.58
N VAL A 21 -5.29 -5.71 -1.88
CA VAL A 21 -6.34 -6.57 -2.44
C VAL A 21 -6.13 -8.03 -2.03
N TYR A 22 -4.89 -8.52 -2.07
CA TYR A 22 -4.56 -9.89 -1.66
C TYR A 22 -4.89 -10.14 -0.17
N GLY A 23 -4.61 -9.18 0.71
CA GLY A 23 -5.00 -9.22 2.11
C GLY A 23 -6.50 -9.25 2.34
N GLY A 24 -7.25 -8.43 1.58
CA GLY A 24 -8.71 -8.42 1.59
C GLY A 24 -9.32 -9.75 1.16
N LEU A 25 -8.78 -10.37 0.10
CA LEU A 25 -9.25 -11.66 -0.40
C LEU A 25 -9.03 -12.80 0.61
N ILE A 26 -7.89 -12.81 1.31
CA ILE A 26 -7.63 -13.79 2.37
C ILE A 26 -8.63 -13.62 3.52
N TRP A 27 -8.90 -12.38 3.93
CA TRP A 27 -9.87 -12.11 4.99
C TRP A 27 -11.29 -12.54 4.59
N MET A 28 -11.73 -12.23 3.37
CA MET A 28 -13.04 -12.65 2.85
C MET A 28 -13.17 -14.16 2.68
N THR A 29 -12.10 -14.86 2.28
CA THR A 29 -12.10 -16.32 2.03
C THR A 29 -11.96 -17.15 3.31
N SER A 30 -11.95 -16.53 4.49
CA SER A 30 -11.63 -17.20 5.76
C SER A 30 -12.71 -18.14 6.32
N SER A 31 -13.90 -18.22 5.72
CA SER A 31 -14.93 -19.28 5.93
C SER A 31 -15.21 -19.74 7.38
N GLY A 32 -15.00 -18.89 8.40
CA GLY A 32 -15.29 -19.22 9.80
C GLY A 32 -14.12 -19.83 10.61
N SER A 33 -12.94 -20.02 10.00
CA SER A 33 -11.72 -20.40 10.72
C SER A 33 -11.15 -19.18 11.45
N GLN A 34 -11.13 -19.20 12.79
CA GLN A 34 -10.58 -18.09 13.59
C GLN A 34 -9.13 -17.74 13.20
N ASP A 35 -8.31 -18.74 12.86
CA ASP A 35 -6.93 -18.52 12.40
C ASP A 35 -6.86 -17.76 11.09
N LYS A 36 -7.70 -18.11 10.12
CA LYS A 36 -7.74 -17.45 8.81
C LYS A 36 -8.28 -16.03 8.95
N VAL A 37 -9.29 -15.82 9.78
CA VAL A 37 -9.85 -14.49 10.07
C VAL A 37 -8.79 -13.61 10.72
N LYS A 38 -8.07 -14.10 11.72
CA LYS A 38 -7.00 -13.35 12.40
C LYS A 38 -5.87 -12.99 11.44
N LYS A 39 -5.42 -13.97 10.64
CA LYS A 39 -4.38 -13.77 9.63
C LYS A 39 -4.81 -12.78 8.54
N GLY A 40 -6.05 -12.86 8.08
CA GLY A 40 -6.62 -11.91 7.13
C GLY A 40 -6.69 -10.49 7.71
N LYS A 41 -7.12 -10.35 8.96
CA LYS A 41 -7.17 -9.06 9.68
C LYS A 41 -5.78 -8.45 9.84
N ASP A 42 -4.78 -9.25 10.20
CA ASP A 42 -3.39 -8.80 10.32
C ASP A 42 -2.86 -8.32 8.97
N ILE A 43 -3.07 -9.07 7.89
CA ILE A 43 -2.65 -8.64 6.55
C ILE A 43 -3.37 -7.35 6.15
N LEU A 44 -4.67 -7.20 6.47
CA LEU A 44 -5.43 -5.99 6.19
C LEU A 44 -4.89 -4.78 6.95
N LEU A 45 -4.56 -4.93 8.23
CA LEU A 45 -3.93 -3.91 9.07
C LEU A 45 -2.57 -3.49 8.51
N TRP A 46 -1.69 -4.46 8.23
CA TRP A 46 -0.37 -4.19 7.65
C TRP A 46 -0.46 -3.55 6.27
N SER A 47 -1.43 -3.97 5.45
CA SER A 47 -1.65 -3.39 4.12
C SER A 47 -2.21 -1.97 4.21
N ALA A 48 -3.10 -1.68 5.16
CA ALA A 48 -3.62 -0.34 5.41
C ALA A 48 -2.52 0.63 5.86
N VAL A 49 -1.64 0.18 6.77
CA VAL A 49 -0.46 0.94 7.20
C VAL A 49 0.48 1.19 6.02
N GLY A 50 0.73 0.17 5.19
CA GLY A 50 1.54 0.31 3.97
C GLY A 50 0.95 1.32 2.98
N LEU A 51 -0.38 1.33 2.80
CA LEU A 51 -1.07 2.30 1.95
C LEU A 51 -0.88 3.73 2.46
N ILE A 52 -1.05 3.96 3.77
CA ILE A 52 -0.86 5.26 4.42
C ILE A 52 0.57 5.76 4.23
N VAL A 53 1.58 4.89 4.41
CA VAL A 53 2.99 5.24 4.22
C VAL A 53 3.25 5.66 2.77
N ILE A 54 2.65 5.00 1.78
CA ILE A 54 2.83 5.33 0.37
C ILE A 54 2.16 6.65 0.02
N PHE A 55 0.96 6.90 0.54
CA PHE A 55 0.32 8.22 0.40
C PHE A 55 1.17 9.33 1.03
N GLY A 56 1.75 9.09 2.21
CA GLY A 56 2.67 10.02 2.87
C GLY A 56 3.96 10.26 2.07
N ALA A 57 4.58 9.20 1.56
CA ALA A 57 5.77 9.27 0.72
C ALA A 57 5.49 10.00 -0.61
N TYR A 58 4.33 9.78 -1.22
CA TYR A 58 3.88 10.49 -2.41
C TYR A 58 3.75 11.99 -2.15
N ALA A 59 3.08 12.36 -1.05
CA ALA A 59 2.89 13.75 -0.66
C ALA A 59 4.24 14.45 -0.41
N LEU A 60 5.12 13.84 0.38
CA LEU A 60 6.47 14.37 0.65
C LEU A 60 7.29 14.53 -0.62
N THR A 61 7.25 13.54 -1.49
CA THR A 61 8.01 13.55 -2.74
C THR A 61 7.51 14.64 -3.70
N LYS A 62 6.19 14.82 -3.81
CA LYS A 62 5.62 15.93 -4.58
C LYS A 62 6.04 17.27 -3.99
N PHE A 63 6.07 17.39 -2.66
CA PHE A 63 6.49 18.60 -1.96
C PHE A 63 7.94 18.96 -2.25
N ILE A 64 8.85 17.97 -2.18
CA ILE A 64 10.29 18.16 -2.46
C ILE A 64 10.53 18.50 -3.94
N ILE A 65 9.85 17.82 -4.87
CA ILE A 65 10.01 18.10 -6.32
C ILE A 65 9.47 19.49 -6.66
N SER A 66 8.36 19.92 -6.04
CA SER A 66 7.80 21.26 -6.21
C SER A 66 8.65 22.37 -5.61
N LEU A 67 9.47 22.06 -4.60
CA LEU A 67 10.42 23.00 -3.99
C LEU A 67 11.74 23.10 -4.76
N ALA A 68 12.13 22.03 -5.46
CA ALA A 68 13.38 21.94 -6.21
C ALA A 68 13.27 22.37 -7.69
N THR A 69 12.06 22.66 -8.17
CA THR A 69 11.77 23.19 -9.52
C THR A 69 11.32 24.63 -9.39
#